data_AF-A0A9E2QWL3-F1
#
_entry.id   AF-A0A9E2QWL3-F1
#
_cell.length_a   1.000
_cell.length_b   1.000
_cell.length_c   1.000
_cell.angle_alpha   90.00
_cell.angle_beta   90.00
_cell.angle_gamma   90.00
#
_symmetry.space_group_name_H-M   'P 1'
#
loop_
_entity.id
_entity.type
_entity.pdbx_description
1 polymer ?
#
loop_
_entity_poly.entity_id
_entity_poly.type
_entity_poly.pdbx_seq_one_letter_code
_entity_poly.pdbx_strand_id
1 'polypeptide(L)'
;LVVLGGQQQWWLEPLLTRMDSSVVYYGATALTAITDNAALTYLGSLVPGLSDEFKYSLVAGAVTGGGLTVIANAPNPAGMAILRPHFEDEAVSPLWLFVAAMPPTLMAIIAFRLF
;
A
#
# COMPACT_ATOMS: atom_id res chain seq x y z
N LEU A 1 -19.72 -9.05 7.61
CA LEU A 1 -18.56 -9.34 8.48
C LEU A 1 -17.81 -10.52 7.89
N VAL A 2 -16.71 -10.25 7.19
CA VAL A 2 -15.87 -11.32 6.65
C VAL A 2 -14.99 -11.81 7.78
N VAL A 3 -15.35 -12.95 8.38
CA VAL A 3 -14.55 -13.65 9.39
C VAL A 3 -13.52 -14.51 8.65
N LEU A 4 -12.43 -13.89 8.16
CA LEU A 4 -11.34 -14.59 7.45
C LEU A 4 -9.97 -14.54 8.16
N GLY A 5 -9.90 -14.07 9.40
CA GLY A 5 -8.63 -13.84 10.08
C GLY A 5 -7.76 -15.09 10.28
N GLY A 6 -8.36 -16.23 10.67
CA GLY A 6 -7.60 -17.42 11.08
C GLY A 6 -6.76 -18.08 9.98
N GLN A 7 -7.27 -18.13 8.75
CA GLN A 7 -6.54 -18.73 7.62
C GLN A 7 -5.42 -17.82 7.11
N GLN A 8 -5.63 -16.50 7.19
CA GLN A 8 -4.64 -15.51 6.80
C GLN A 8 -3.51 -15.47 7.85
N GLN A 9 -3.84 -15.47 9.13
CA GLN A 9 -2.87 -15.45 10.22
C GLN A 9 -1.89 -16.63 10.16
N TRP A 10 -2.36 -17.85 9.87
CA TRP A 10 -1.55 -19.08 9.89
C TRP A 10 -0.26 -18.99 9.06
N TRP A 11 -0.31 -18.39 7.87
CA TRP A 11 0.87 -18.23 7.02
C TRP A 11 1.50 -16.83 7.12
N LEU A 12 0.73 -15.82 7.51
CA LEU A 12 1.19 -14.44 7.57
C LEU A 12 2.05 -14.17 8.81
N GLU A 13 1.66 -14.69 9.97
CA GLU A 13 2.39 -14.54 11.23
C GLU A 13 3.87 -15.00 11.13
N PRO A 14 4.19 -16.22 10.66
CA PRO A 14 5.60 -16.64 10.54
C PRO A 14 6.37 -15.86 9.47
N LEU A 15 5.70 -15.21 8.51
CA LEU A 15 6.34 -14.41 7.48
C LEU A 15 6.68 -13.01 8.02
N LEU A 16 5.71 -12.35 8.66
CA LEU A 16 5.88 -11.01 9.23
C LEU A 16 6.84 -11.01 10.42
N THR A 17 6.81 -12.02 11.29
CA THR A 17 7.74 -12.13 12.43
C THR A 17 9.20 -12.33 12.04
N ARG A 18 9.49 -12.74 10.80
CA ARG A 18 10.85 -12.89 10.26
C ARG A 18 11.36 -11.65 9.54
N MET A 19 10.50 -10.67 9.27
CA MET A 19 10.88 -9.44 8.60
C MET A 19 11.24 -8.36 9.61
N ASP A 20 12.28 -7.60 9.32
CA ASP A 20 12.52 -6.35 10.02
C ASP A 20 11.57 -5.23 9.54
N SER A 21 11.47 -4.16 10.32
CA SER A 21 10.62 -3.00 10.06
C SER A 21 10.88 -2.36 8.69
N SER A 22 12.13 -2.33 8.22
CA SER A 22 12.47 -1.72 6.93
C SER A 22 12.01 -2.59 5.76
N VAL A 23 12.20 -3.91 5.85
CA VAL A 23 11.68 -4.86 4.84
C VAL A 23 10.17 -4.76 4.74
N VAL A 24 9.47 -4.65 5.88
CA VAL A 24 8.01 -4.49 5.90
C VAL A 24 7.56 -3.18 5.30
N TYR A 25 8.26 -2.08 5.60
CA TYR A 25 7.96 -0.77 5.00
C TYR A 25 8.00 -0.83 3.47
N TYR A 26 9.14 -1.25 2.90
CA TYR A 26 9.30 -1.30 1.44
C TYR A 26 8.43 -2.39 0.80
N GLY A 27 8.27 -3.53 1.48
CA GLY A 27 7.36 -4.60 1.05
C GLY A 27 5.92 -4.13 0.97
N ALA A 28 5.44 -3.41 1.98
CA ALA A 28 4.09 -2.83 1.98
C ALA A 28 3.93 -1.75 0.91
N THR A 29 4.93 -0.87 0.71
CA THR A 29 4.92 0.12 -0.38
C THR A 29 4.80 -0.53 -1.75
N ALA A 30 5.56 -1.59 -2.02
CA ALA A 30 5.51 -2.30 -3.29
C ALA A 30 4.20 -3.08 -3.45
N LEU A 31 3.77 -3.80 -2.41
CA LEU A 31 2.55 -4.60 -2.45
C LEU A 31 1.31 -3.71 -2.64
N THR A 32 1.21 -2.56 -1.98
CA THR A 32 0.09 -1.64 -2.17
C THR A 32 -0.09 -1.19 -3.62
N ALA A 33 0.98 -1.13 -4.42
CA ALA A 33 0.83 -0.80 -5.84
C ALA A 33 -0.06 -1.81 -6.59
N ILE A 34 -0.23 -3.03 -6.07
CA ILE A 34 -1.04 -4.09 -6.70
C ILE A 34 -2.12 -4.66 -5.79
N THR A 35 -2.27 -4.15 -4.56
CA THR A 35 -3.31 -4.56 -3.61
C THR A 35 -3.81 -3.38 -2.79
N ASP A 36 -4.98 -3.52 -2.20
CA ASP A 36 -5.59 -2.46 -1.41
C ASP A 36 -4.81 -2.18 -0.11
N ASN A 37 -4.57 -0.89 0.17
CA ASN A 37 -3.82 -0.47 1.37
C ASN A 37 -4.54 -0.80 2.69
N ALA A 38 -5.87 -0.79 2.72
CA ALA A 38 -6.66 -1.15 3.88
C ALA A 38 -6.63 -2.67 4.10
N ALA A 39 -6.60 -3.46 3.02
CA ALA A 39 -6.40 -4.90 3.11
C ALA A 39 -5.03 -5.26 3.71
N LEU A 40 -3.94 -4.61 3.28
CA LEU A 40 -2.61 -4.86 3.84
C LEU A 40 -2.50 -4.47 5.32
N THR A 41 -3.05 -3.31 5.69
CA THR A 41 -3.06 -2.88 7.09
C THR A 41 -3.97 -3.74 7.96
N TYR A 42 -5.10 -4.22 7.43
CA TYR A 42 -5.95 -5.21 8.09
C TYR A 42 -5.21 -6.52 8.34
N LEU A 43 -4.49 -7.05 7.35
CA LEU A 43 -3.68 -8.27 7.51
C LEU A 43 -2.66 -8.13 8.65
N GLY A 44 -2.02 -6.97 8.79
CA GLY A 44 -1.14 -6.70 9.94
C GLY A 44 -1.86 -6.72 11.28
N SER A 45 -3.10 -6.25 11.34
CA SER A 45 -3.90 -6.27 12.58
C SER A 45 -4.28 -7.67 13.05
N LEU A 46 -4.19 -8.69 12.17
CA LEU A 46 -4.46 -10.08 12.50
C LEU A 46 -3.31 -10.76 13.26
N VAL A 47 -2.11 -10.20 13.23
CA VAL A 47 -0.94 -10.79 13.90
C VAL A 47 -0.78 -10.18 15.30
N PRO A 48 -0.98 -10.96 16.37
CA PRO A 48 -0.81 -10.46 17.73
C PRO A 48 0.67 -10.22 18.03
N GLY A 49 0.96 -9.27 18.92
CA GLY A 49 2.32 -9.07 19.44
C GLY A 49 3.30 -8.37 18.48
N LEU A 50 2.85 -7.84 17.34
CA LEU A 50 3.69 -6.96 16.51
C LEU A 50 4.13 -5.72 17.30
N SER A 51 5.40 -5.37 17.18
CA SER A 51 5.95 -4.16 17.79
C SER A 51 5.31 -2.90 17.19
N ASP A 52 5.32 -1.81 17.94
CA ASP A 52 4.74 -0.55 17.46
C ASP A 52 5.52 0.01 16.26
N GLU A 53 6.83 -0.19 16.23
CA GLU A 53 7.69 0.13 15.08
C GLU A 53 7.29 -0.64 13.82
N PHE A 54 6.97 -1.94 13.97
CA PHE A 54 6.52 -2.77 12.87
C PHE A 54 5.17 -2.30 12.34
N LYS A 55 4.19 -2.05 13.23
CA LYS A 55 2.87 -1.54 12.84
C LYS A 55 2.98 -0.19 12.13
N TYR A 56 3.80 0.70 12.67
CA TYR A 56 4.09 1.98 12.04
C TYR A 56 4.66 1.77 10.64
N SER A 57 5.68 0.92 10.49
CA SER A 57 6.33 0.65 9.21
C SER A 57 5.38 0.04 8.18
N LEU A 58 4.50 -0.86 8.60
CA LEU A 58 3.47 -1.45 7.74
C LEU A 58 2.49 -0.39 7.23
N VAL A 59 1.96 0.45 8.13
CA VAL A 59 0.99 1.49 7.76
C VAL A 59 1.67 2.57 6.91
N ALA A 60 2.85 3.04 7.31
CA ALA A 60 3.61 4.04 6.56
C ALA A 60 3.97 3.53 5.16
N GLY A 61 4.38 2.27 5.04
CA GLY A 61 4.65 1.63 3.76
C GLY A 61 3.41 1.56 2.87
N ALA A 62 2.28 1.11 3.43
CA ALA A 62 1.00 1.02 2.71
C ALA A 62 0.47 2.39 2.26
N VAL A 63 0.63 3.43 3.08
CA VAL A 63 0.26 4.81 2.70
C VAL A 63 1.19 5.33 1.60
N THR A 64 2.49 5.10 1.71
CA THR A 64 3.51 5.53 0.73
C THR A 64 3.25 4.94 -0.66
N GLY A 65 2.87 3.67 -0.73
CA GLY A 65 2.55 2.98 -1.99
C GLY A 65 1.16 3.29 -2.55
N GLY A 66 0.27 3.88 -1.76
CA GLY A 66 -1.15 4.05 -2.08
C GLY A 66 -1.43 4.84 -3.36
N GLY A 67 -0.51 5.70 -3.79
CA GLY A 67 -0.65 6.49 -5.01
C GLY A 67 -0.11 5.83 -6.28
N LEU A 68 0.59 4.69 -6.18
CA LEU A 68 1.39 4.14 -7.28
C LEU A 68 0.55 3.64 -8.47
N THR A 69 -0.67 3.16 -8.22
CA THR A 69 -1.55 2.66 -9.29
C THR A 69 -3.01 2.97 -9.02
N VAL A 70 -3.85 2.84 -10.06
CA VAL A 70 -5.29 3.01 -9.91
C VAL A 70 -5.94 1.94 -9.01
N ILE A 71 -5.34 0.76 -8.85
CA ILE A 71 -5.95 -0.35 -8.09
C ILE A 71 -5.56 -0.37 -6.61
N ALA A 72 -4.66 0.51 -6.19
CA ALA A 72 -4.08 0.52 -4.85
C ALA A 72 -5.07 0.87 -3.72
N ASN A 73 -6.18 1.53 -4.03
CA ASN A 73 -7.26 1.85 -3.10
C ASN A 73 -8.50 2.38 -3.83
N ALA A 74 -9.65 2.45 -3.14
CA ALA A 74 -10.91 2.94 -3.71
C ALA A 74 -10.93 4.43 -4.13
N PRO A 75 -10.23 5.37 -3.46
CA PRO A 75 -10.10 6.75 -3.94
C PRO A 75 -9.47 6.91 -5.34
N ASN A 76 -8.51 6.06 -5.73
CA ASN A 76 -7.80 6.23 -7.00
C ASN A 76 -8.71 6.03 -8.25
N PRO A 77 -9.56 4.97 -8.35
CA PRO A 77 -10.53 4.85 -9.43
C PRO A 77 -11.55 5.99 -9.44
N ALA A 78 -11.94 6.50 -8.25
CA ALA A 78 -12.86 7.64 -8.16
C ALA A 78 -12.21 8.92 -8.72
N GLY A 79 -10.96 9.21 -8.34
CA GLY A 79 -10.18 10.32 -8.89
C GLY A 79 -9.96 10.17 -10.40
N MET A 80 -9.66 8.96 -10.86
CA MET A 80 -9.55 8.66 -12.30
C MET A 80 -10.88 8.94 -13.01
N ALA A 81 -12.02 8.49 -12.49
CA ALA A 81 -13.32 8.73 -13.12
C ALA A 81 -13.66 10.23 -13.23
N ILE A 82 -13.26 11.05 -12.25
CA ILE A 82 -13.45 12.51 -12.27
C ILE A 82 -12.54 13.17 -13.31
N LEU A 83 -11.28 12.74 -13.41
CA LEU A 83 -10.29 13.38 -14.28
C LEU A 83 -10.31 12.84 -15.71
N ARG A 84 -10.77 11.61 -15.93
CA ARG A 84 -10.79 10.91 -17.23
C ARG A 84 -11.32 11.76 -18.39
N PRO A 85 -12.40 12.56 -18.26
CA PRO A 85 -12.90 13.40 -19.36
C PRO A 85 -11.93 14.49 -19.84
N HIS A 86 -10.87 14.77 -19.08
CA HIS A 86 -9.86 15.79 -19.40
C HIS A 86 -8.63 15.20 -20.11
N PHE A 87 -8.59 13.88 -20.33
CA PHE A 87 -7.52 13.20 -21.06
C PHE A 87 -7.93 12.91 -22.51
N GLU A 88 -6.94 12.84 -23.39
CA GLU A 88 -7.13 12.38 -24.77
C GLU A 88 -7.76 10.98 -24.79
N ASP A 89 -8.70 10.76 -25.71
CA ASP A 89 -9.50 9.53 -25.83
C ASP A 89 -10.26 9.11 -24.56
N GLU A 90 -10.42 10.02 -23.60
CA GLU A 90 -10.92 9.72 -22.25
C GLU A 90 -10.20 8.51 -21.62
N ALA A 91 -8.90 8.39 -21.84
CA ALA A 91 -8.11 7.25 -21.38
C ALA A 91 -6.90 7.68 -20.56
N VAL A 92 -6.59 6.91 -19.52
CA VAL A 92 -5.38 7.10 -18.70
C VAL A 92 -4.55 5.83 -18.81
N SER A 93 -3.32 5.96 -19.32
CA SER A 93 -2.39 4.84 -19.42
C SER A 93 -1.93 4.39 -18.02
N PRO A 94 -2.11 3.10 -17.65
CA PRO A 94 -1.65 2.59 -16.35
C PRO A 94 -0.13 2.74 -16.15
N LEU A 95 0.65 2.55 -17.22
CA LEU A 95 2.11 2.68 -17.15
C LEU A 95 2.53 4.13 -16.88
N TRP A 96 1.94 5.08 -17.61
CA TRP A 96 2.29 6.50 -17.43
C TRP A 96 1.79 7.05 -16.10
N LEU A 97 0.64 6.59 -15.61
CA LEU A 97 0.19 6.89 -14.24
C LEU A 97 1.21 6.40 -13.22
N PHE A 98 1.66 5.15 -13.33
CA PHE A 98 2.67 4.59 -12.42
C PHE A 98 3.98 5.40 -12.44
N VAL A 99 4.49 5.72 -13.63
CA VAL A 99 5.70 6.55 -13.79
C VAL A 99 5.51 7.95 -13.19
N ALA A 100 4.36 8.58 -13.43
CA ALA A 100 4.03 9.90 -12.87
C ALA A 100 3.83 9.89 -11.35
N ALA A 101 3.46 8.75 -10.77
CA ALA A 101 3.34 8.58 -9.33
C ALA A 101 4.70 8.37 -8.62
N MET A 102 5.77 8.03 -9.35
CA MET A 102 7.09 7.79 -8.74
C MET A 102 7.65 9.01 -7.98
N PRO A 103 7.66 10.25 -8.52
CA PRO A 103 8.16 11.41 -7.77
C PRO A 103 7.44 11.67 -6.43
N PRO A 104 6.09 11.74 -6.34
CA PRO A 104 5.43 11.91 -5.05
C PRO A 104 5.63 10.71 -4.11
N THR A 105 5.71 9.48 -4.63
CA THR A 105 6.05 8.31 -3.81
C THR A 105 7.46 8.40 -3.24
N LEU A 106 8.46 8.81 -4.03
CA LEU A 106 9.82 9.03 -3.54
C LEU A 106 9.86 10.13 -2.47
N MET A 107 9.08 11.20 -2.65
CA MET A 107 8.94 12.25 -1.63
C MET A 107 8.37 11.68 -0.32
N ALA A 108 7.33 10.85 -0.39
CA ALA A 108 6.79 10.16 0.78
C ALA A 108 7.81 9.22 1.42
N ILE A 109 8.61 8.48 0.63
CA ILE A 109 9.71 7.65 1.14
C ILE A 109 10.72 8.50 1.91
N ILE A 110 11.15 9.62 1.35
CA ILE A 110 12.08 10.54 2.01
C ILE A 110 11.47 11.06 3.31
N ALA A 111 10.19 11.48 3.28
CA ALA A 111 9.49 11.99 4.44
C ALA A 111 9.40 10.96 5.59
N PHE A 112 8.97 9.74 5.31
CA PHE A 112 8.81 8.68 6.33
C PHE A 112 10.10 8.03 6.79
N ARG A 113 11.20 8.15 6.03
CA ARG A 113 12.48 7.50 6.36
C ARG A 113 13.51 8.45 6.96
N LEU A 114 13.37 9.76 6.78
CA LEU A 114 14.32 10.75 7.29
C LEU A 114 13.78 11.62 8.43
N PHE A 115 12.47 11.64 8.66
CA PHE A 115 11.82 12.43 9.71
C PHE A 115 10.91 11.55 10.56
#